data_AF-A0A9D7HJN9-F1
#
_entry.id   AF-A0A9D7HJN9-F1
#
_cell.length_a   1.000
_cell.length_b   1.000
_cell.length_c   1.000
_cell.angle_alpha   90.00
_cell.angle_beta   90.00
_cell.angle_gamma   90.00
#
_symmetry.space_group_name_H-M   'P 1'
#
loop_
_entity.id
_entity.type
_entity.pdbx_description
1 polymer ?
#
loop_
_entity_poly.entity_id
_entity_poly.type
_entity_poly.pdbx_seq_one_letter_code
_entity_poly.pdbx_strand_id
1 'polypeptide(L)'
;MDSLKQRIYSYAGFAETLAALSEARHGVLVKNVPGALPVLVASYLFEKSRRPLLLVAETLEDAEEFADDLTILLGENVTSLFRGCRTTTAS
;
A
#
# COMPACT_ATOMS: atom_id res chain seq x y z
N MET A 1 -0.19 12.96 -15.55
CA MET A 1 -0.12 11.90 -14.51
C MET A 1 -1.51 11.38 -14.13
N ASP A 2 -2.59 12.16 -14.30
CA ASP A 2 -3.95 11.80 -13.85
C ASP A 2 -4.65 10.65 -14.59
N SER A 3 -4.39 10.46 -15.88
CA SER A 3 -5.08 9.45 -16.68
C SER A 3 -4.69 8.00 -16.34
N LEU A 4 -3.45 7.78 -15.90
CA LEU A 4 -2.97 6.47 -15.46
C LEU A 4 -3.59 6.09 -14.11
N LYS A 5 -3.55 7.01 -13.13
CA LYS A 5 -4.20 6.83 -11.83
C LYS A 5 -5.70 6.57 -11.98
N GLN A 6 -6.39 7.32 -12.86
CA GLN A 6 -7.81 7.08 -13.15
C GLN A 6 -8.09 5.68 -13.71
N ARG A 7 -7.28 5.21 -14.68
CA ARG A 7 -7.43 3.84 -15.22
C ARG A 7 -7.21 2.79 -14.15
N ILE A 8 -6.19 2.97 -13.32
CA ILE A 8 -5.88 2.03 -12.25
C ILE A 8 -7.00 1.99 -11.20
N TYR A 9 -7.54 3.15 -10.82
CA TYR A 9 -8.64 3.24 -9.86
C TYR A 9 -9.99 2.75 -10.41
N SER A 10 -10.10 2.58 -11.73
CA SER A 10 -11.28 1.96 -12.36
C SER A 10 -11.23 0.44 -12.42
N TYR A 11 -10.16 -0.19 -11.93
CA TYR A 11 -10.05 -1.65 -11.85
C TYR A 11 -11.07 -2.24 -10.86
N ALA A 12 -11.79 -3.29 -11.28
CA ALA A 12 -12.89 -3.86 -10.49
C ALA A 12 -12.46 -4.31 -9.08
N GLY A 13 -11.34 -5.04 -8.96
CA GLY A 13 -10.84 -5.47 -7.65
C GLY A 13 -10.40 -4.32 -6.73
N PHE A 14 -10.05 -3.17 -7.32
CA PHE A 14 -9.75 -1.96 -6.54
C PHE A 14 -11.03 -1.32 -5.99
N ALA A 15 -12.06 -1.17 -6.83
CA ALA A 15 -13.35 -0.63 -6.41
C ALA A 15 -14.02 -1.48 -5.32
N GLU A 16 -13.99 -2.81 -5.46
CA GLU A 16 -14.51 -3.75 -4.45
C GLU A 16 -13.78 -3.64 -3.12
N THR A 17 -12.45 -3.54 -3.16
CA THR A 17 -11.63 -3.39 -1.95
C THR A 17 -11.95 -2.09 -1.22
N LEU A 18 -12.12 -0.98 -1.96
CA LEU A 18 -12.49 0.31 -1.37
C LEU A 18 -13.89 0.29 -0.76
N ALA A 19 -14.87 -0.33 -1.43
CA ALA A 19 -16.22 -0.47 -0.91
C ALA A 19 -16.21 -1.22 0.44
N ALA A 20 -15.52 -2.37 0.50
CA ALA A 20 -15.37 -3.14 1.72
C ALA A 20 -14.69 -2.34 2.84
N LEU A 21 -13.64 -1.55 2.53
CA LEU A 21 -12.94 -0.72 3.51
C LEU A 21 -13.83 0.41 4.06
N SER A 22 -14.72 0.96 3.23
CA SER A 22 -15.63 2.03 3.65
C SER A 22 -16.71 1.55 4.63
N GLU A 23 -17.10 0.28 4.54
CA GLU A 23 -18.11 -0.34 5.40
C GLU A 23 -17.51 -1.02 6.64
N ALA A 24 -16.23 -1.35 6.60
CA ALA A 24 -15.55 -2.07 7.66
C ALA A 24 -15.31 -1.19 8.89
N ARG A 25 -15.81 -1.64 10.06
CA ARG A 25 -15.49 -1.03 11.36
C ARG A 25 -14.12 -1.41 11.91
N HIS A 26 -13.57 -2.57 11.51
CA HIS A 26 -12.39 -3.15 12.14
C HIS A 26 -11.31 -3.65 11.16
N GLY A 27 -11.70 -4.15 9.98
CA GLY A 27 -10.75 -4.60 8.96
C GLY A 27 -11.42 -5.32 7.80
N VAL A 28 -10.68 -5.46 6.70
CA VAL A 28 -11.09 -6.18 5.48
C VAL A 28 -10.01 -7.18 5.14
N LEU A 29 -10.41 -8.42 4.86
CA LEU A 29 -9.51 -9.42 4.30
C LEU A 29 -9.74 -9.51 2.80
N VAL A 30 -8.72 -9.13 2.03
CA VAL A 30 -8.73 -9.31 0.57
C VAL A 30 -7.90 -10.53 0.24
N LYS A 31 -8.45 -11.44 -0.58
CA LYS A 31 -7.77 -12.67 -1.04
C LYS A 31 -7.43 -12.56 -2.51
N ASN A 32 -6.39 -13.28 -2.95
CA ASN A 32 -5.94 -13.33 -4.35
C ASN A 32 -5.67 -11.93 -4.94
N VAL A 33 -4.92 -11.15 -4.17
CA VAL A 33 -4.60 -9.77 -4.49
C VAL A 33 -3.58 -9.74 -5.63
N PRO A 34 -3.88 -9.09 -6.78
CA PRO A 34 -2.87 -8.85 -7.82
C PRO A 34 -1.70 -8.06 -7.22
N GLY A 35 -0.46 -8.36 -7.62
CA GLY A 35 0.75 -7.87 -6.95
C GLY A 35 0.76 -6.36 -6.64
N ALA A 36 0.34 -5.52 -7.58
CA ALA A 36 0.33 -4.06 -7.40
C ALA A 36 -0.85 -3.51 -6.57
N LEU A 37 -1.91 -4.28 -6.31
CA LEU A 37 -3.14 -3.78 -5.69
C LEU A 37 -2.93 -3.20 -4.27
N PRO A 38 -2.11 -3.76 -3.36
CA PRO A 38 -1.89 -3.21 -2.02
C PRO A 38 -1.36 -1.77 -2.08
N VAL A 39 -0.40 -1.54 -2.97
CA VAL A 39 0.28 -0.26 -3.13
C VAL A 39 -0.65 0.80 -3.72
N LEU A 40 -1.49 0.38 -4.67
CA LEU A 40 -2.51 1.22 -5.27
C LEU A 40 -3.57 1.65 -4.26
N VAL A 41 -4.08 0.70 -3.47
CA VAL A 41 -5.04 0.98 -2.40
C VAL A 41 -4.43 1.91 -1.36
N ALA A 42 -3.19 1.67 -0.95
CA ALA A 42 -2.47 2.54 -0.03
C ALA A 42 -2.33 3.97 -0.55
N SER A 43 -1.87 4.14 -1.79
CA SER A 43 -1.71 5.47 -2.39
C SER A 43 -3.03 6.25 -2.41
N TYR A 44 -4.13 5.60 -2.77
CA TYR A 44 -5.45 6.21 -2.80
C TYR A 44 -5.94 6.60 -1.40
N LEU A 45 -5.82 5.68 -0.43
CA LEU A 45 -6.24 5.93 0.94
C LEU A 45 -5.44 7.08 1.56
N PHE A 46 -4.13 7.14 1.29
CA PHE A 46 -3.29 8.23 1.77
C PHE A 46 -3.74 9.58 1.21
N GLU A 47 -3.91 9.67 -0.12
CA GLU A 47 -4.35 10.90 -0.78
C GLU A 47 -5.74 11.37 -0.31
N LYS A 48 -6.67 10.45 -0.08
CA LYS A 48 -8.05 10.77 0.32
C LYS A 48 -8.21 11.05 1.80
N SER A 49 -7.58 10.25 2.66
CA SER A 49 -7.73 10.41 4.11
C SER A 49 -6.79 11.47 4.67
N ARG A 50 -5.68 11.77 3.97
CA ARG A 50 -4.55 12.57 4.48
C ARG A 50 -4.03 12.08 5.84
N ARG A 51 -4.13 10.79 6.09
CA ARG A 51 -3.64 10.14 7.31
C ARG A 51 -2.42 9.28 6.97
N PRO A 52 -1.44 9.17 7.89
CA PRO A 52 -0.33 8.26 7.72
C PRO A 52 -0.83 6.82 7.63
N LEU A 53 -0.22 6.03 6.74
CA LEU A 53 -0.49 4.61 6.57
C LEU A 53 0.78 3.81 6.86
N LEU A 54 0.59 2.60 7.40
CA LEU A 54 1.65 1.63 7.60
C LEU A 54 1.36 0.42 6.73
N LEU A 55 2.26 0.11 5.81
CA LEU A 55 2.24 -1.13 5.04
C LEU A 55 3.26 -2.06 5.66
N VAL A 56 2.84 -3.30 5.89
CA VAL A 56 3.69 -4.35 6.46
C VAL A 56 3.73 -5.46 5.43
N ALA A 57 4.93 -5.85 5.04
CA ALA A 57 5.17 -6.99 4.17
C ALA A 57 5.83 -8.13 4.96
N GLU A 58 5.66 -9.35 4.45
CA GLU A 58 6.25 -10.54 5.08
C GLU A 58 7.77 -10.58 4.88
N THR A 59 8.23 -10.20 3.68
CA THR A 59 9.65 -10.20 3.33
C THR A 59 10.18 -8.77 3.17
N LEU A 60 11.51 -8.64 3.28
CA LEU A 60 12.19 -7.36 3.01
C LEU A 60 12.08 -6.99 1.53
N GLU A 61 12.14 -7.97 0.63
CA GLU A 61 12.05 -7.77 -0.82
C GLU A 61 10.69 -7.15 -1.19
N ASP A 62 9.60 -7.71 -0.67
CA ASP A 62 8.25 -7.15 -0.86
C ASP A 62 8.14 -5.73 -0.27
N ALA A 63 8.75 -5.49 0.89
CA ALA A 63 8.73 -4.16 1.51
C ALA A 63 9.51 -3.12 0.69
N GLU A 64 10.62 -3.53 0.08
CA GLU A 64 11.41 -2.70 -0.85
C GLU A 64 10.60 -2.42 -2.12
N GLU A 65 10.00 -3.45 -2.74
CA GLU A 65 9.14 -3.29 -3.93
C GLU A 65 7.97 -2.33 -3.66
N PHE A 66 7.27 -2.49 -2.52
CA PHE A 66 6.19 -1.58 -2.13
C PHE A 66 6.67 -0.15 -1.90
N ALA A 67 7.86 0.03 -1.32
CA ALA A 67 8.42 1.35 -1.08
C ALA A 67 8.78 2.07 -2.39
N ASP A 68 9.36 1.35 -3.35
CA ASP A 68 9.70 1.86 -4.67
C ASP A 68 8.43 2.26 -5.44
N ASP A 69 7.42 1.38 -5.46
CA ASP A 69 6.13 1.66 -6.11
C ASP A 69 5.40 2.86 -5.47
N LEU A 70 5.37 2.95 -4.13
CA LEU A 70 4.79 4.12 -3.44
C LEU A 70 5.55 5.40 -3.75
N THR A 71 6.87 5.32 -3.85
CA THR A 71 7.73 6.46 -4.21
C THR A 71 7.40 6.97 -5.60
N ILE A 72 7.14 6.08 -6.57
CA ILE A 72 6.68 6.46 -7.91
C ILE A 72 5.31 7.14 -7.87
N LEU A 73 4.39 6.65 -7.02
CA LEU A 73 2.99 7.12 -6.98
C LEU A 73 2.78 8.41 -6.17
N LEU A 74 3.52 8.59 -5.08
CA LEU A 74 3.33 9.65 -4.07
C LEU A 74 4.53 10.62 -3.97
N GLY A 75 5.71 10.20 -4.42
CA GLY A 75 6.97 10.94 -4.33
C GLY A 75 7.84 10.55 -3.12
N GLU A 76 9.14 10.79 -3.27
CA GLU A 76 10.18 10.39 -2.29
C GLU A 76 9.97 10.97 -0.89
N ASN A 77 9.44 12.20 -0.77
CA ASN A 77 9.29 12.88 0.52
C ASN A 77 8.12 12.36 1.37
N VAL A 78 7.29 11.46 0.82
CA VAL A 78 6.06 10.97 1.45
C VAL A 78 6.22 9.53 1.94
N THR A 79 7.16 8.78 1.35
CA THR A 79 7.37 7.36 1.61
C THR A 79 8.58 7.17 2.52
N SER A 80 8.54 6.18 3.41
CA SER A 80 9.69 5.81 4.25
C SER A 80 9.71 4.30 4.46
N LEU A 81 10.87 3.69 4.24
CA LEU A 81 11.09 2.26 4.44
C LEU A 81 11.77 2.02 5.79
N PHE A 82 11.11 1.26 6.66
CA PHE A 82 11.69 0.83 7.93
C PHE A 82 12.16 -0.62 7.83
N ARG A 83 13.49 -0.81 7.78
CA ARG A 83 14.10 -2.14 7.83
C ARG A 83 14.18 -2.58 9.29
N GLY A 84 13.50 -3.66 9.65
CA GLY A 84 13.60 -4.22 11.00
C GLY A 84 15.06 -4.57 11.33
N CYS A 85 15.66 -3.87 12.29
CA CYS A 85 17.00 -4.18 12.75
C CYS A 85 16.95 -5.51 13.51
N ARG A 86 17.52 -6.58 12.95
CA ARG A 86 17.73 -7.82 13.71
C ARG A 86 18.72 -7.48 14.82
N THR A 87 18.23 -7.39 16.07
CA THR A 87 19.11 -7.44 17.24
C THR A 87 19.71 -8.83 17.28
N THR A 88 20.87 -9.01 16.66
CA THR A 88 21.72 -10.17 16.93
C THR A 88 22.19 -10.02 18.37
N THR A 89 21.49 -10.65 19.30
CA THR A 89 22.10 -11.05 20.56
C THR A 89 23.15 -12.10 20.21
N ALA A 90 24.38 -11.64 20.01
CA ALA A 90 25.54 -12.52 19.99
C ALA A 90 25.65 -13.13 21.39
N SER A 91 25.45 -14.44 21.48
CA SER A 91 25.76 -15.27 22.65
C SER A 91 27.01 -16.08 22.36
#